data_AF-A0A0R3ESB4-F1
#
_entry.id   AF-A0A0R3ESB4-F1
#
_cell.length_a   1.000
_cell.length_b   1.000
_cell.length_c   1.000
_cell.angle_alpha   90.00
_cell.angle_beta   90.00
_cell.angle_gamma   90.00
#
_symmetry.space_group_name_H-M   'P 1'
#
loop_
_entity.id
_entity.type
_entity.pdbx_description
1 polymer ?
#
loop_
_entity_poly.entity_id
_entity_poly.type
_entity_poly.pdbx_seq_one_letter_code
_entity_poly.pdbx_strand_id
1 'polypeptide(L)'
;MSAEGAAVIVDVDGTLCDVSAIRHLVMGKRKDFAAFHAAAADCPPHHAVLDEVRRHHSAGRTILVVTARMYQWEGSTRSWLNQHMPAPYLGPFMRGDSDLRPDVDVKRDIHRILTSDHGHQIVHCIDDNPAIVALWRELGIPTTVVPGWTG
;
A
#
# COMPACT_ATOMS: atom_id res chain seq x y z
N MET A 1 3.15 -26.85 12.34
CA MET A 1 2.89 -26.39 10.96
C MET A 1 3.65 -25.09 10.79
N SER A 2 4.76 -25.13 10.07
CA SER A 2 5.55 -23.93 9.76
C SER A 2 4.77 -23.10 8.72
N ALA A 3 4.69 -21.79 8.92
CA ALA A 3 3.91 -20.87 8.09
C ALA A 3 4.60 -20.57 6.75
N GLU A 4 4.79 -21.57 5.90
CA GLU A 4 5.06 -21.31 4.48
C GLU A 4 3.75 -20.82 3.84
N GLY A 5 3.70 -19.54 3.44
CA GLY A 5 2.60 -18.98 2.63
C GLY A 5 1.84 -17.79 3.22
N ALA A 6 2.09 -17.41 4.48
CA ALA A 6 1.44 -16.24 5.08
C ALA A 6 2.03 -14.92 4.55
N ALA A 7 1.17 -13.98 4.19
CA ALA A 7 1.54 -12.71 3.59
C ALA A 7 0.86 -11.52 4.27
N VAL A 8 1.48 -10.34 4.16
CA VAL A 8 0.96 -9.07 4.66
C VAL A 8 0.92 -8.08 3.52
N ILE A 9 -0.24 -7.46 3.30
CA ILE A 9 -0.35 -6.32 2.40
C ILE A 9 0.03 -5.05 3.17
N VAL A 10 0.84 -4.21 2.56
CA VAL A 10 1.15 -2.86 3.05
C VAL A 10 0.95 -1.84 1.94
N ASP A 11 0.18 -0.79 2.24
CA ASP A 11 -0.05 0.34 1.36
C ASP A 11 1.14 1.34 1.34
N VAL A 12 1.20 2.19 0.31
CA VAL A 12 2.25 3.20 0.14
C VAL A 12 1.82 4.58 0.66
N ASP A 13 0.85 5.24 0.03
CA ASP A 13 0.59 6.67 0.20
C ASP A 13 -0.25 6.97 1.44
N GLY A 14 0.37 7.54 2.46
CA GLY A 14 -0.25 7.76 3.78
C GLY A 14 -0.06 6.59 4.74
N THR A 15 0.55 5.51 4.25
CA THR A 15 0.83 4.29 5.02
C THR A 15 2.33 4.11 5.22
N LEU A 16 3.08 3.66 4.19
CA LEU A 16 4.55 3.63 4.27
C LEU A 16 5.14 5.03 4.18
N CYS A 17 4.64 5.82 3.23
CA CYS A 17 5.11 7.15 2.88
C CYS A 17 4.17 8.19 3.49
N ASP A 18 4.70 9.09 4.33
CA ASP A 18 3.94 10.17 4.93
C ASP A 18 3.71 11.28 3.91
N VAL A 19 2.53 11.21 3.28
CA VAL A 19 2.08 12.19 2.29
C VAL A 19 1.25 13.31 2.91
N SER A 20 1.17 13.43 4.24
CA SER A 20 0.29 14.39 4.92
C SER A 20 0.53 15.83 4.46
N ALA A 21 1.80 16.22 4.27
CA ALA A 21 2.19 17.55 3.81
C ALA A 21 1.72 17.86 2.38
N ILE A 22 1.55 16.84 1.54
CA ILE A 22 1.25 16.98 0.10
C ILE A 22 -0.15 16.47 -0.29
N ARG A 23 -0.88 15.85 0.65
CA ARG A 23 -2.20 15.25 0.42
C ARG A 23 -3.18 16.24 -0.20
N HIS A 24 -3.08 17.52 0.18
CA HIS A 24 -3.85 18.63 -0.39
C HIS A 24 -3.79 18.74 -1.93
N LEU A 25 -2.73 18.25 -2.59
CA LEU A 25 -2.59 18.25 -4.06
C LEU A 25 -3.59 17.31 -4.75
N VAL A 26 -4.07 16.29 -4.06
CA VAL A 26 -5.03 15.29 -4.58
C VAL A 26 -6.37 15.33 -3.85
N MET A 27 -6.59 16.32 -2.98
CA MET A 27 -7.87 16.60 -2.34
C MET A 27 -8.68 17.63 -3.13
N GLY A 28 -10.01 17.56 -2.99
CA GLY A 28 -10.92 18.53 -3.60
C GLY A 28 -11.20 18.31 -5.09
N LYS A 29 -11.73 19.37 -5.75
CA LYS A 29 -12.26 19.28 -7.13
C LYS A 29 -11.18 19.21 -8.21
N ARG A 30 -10.00 19.80 -7.97
CA ARG A 30 -8.90 19.82 -8.93
C ARG A 30 -7.72 19.08 -8.34
N LYS A 31 -7.52 17.85 -8.81
CA LYS A 31 -6.41 16.99 -8.39
C LYS A 31 -5.22 17.20 -9.31
N ASP A 32 -4.05 17.40 -8.74
CA ASP A 32 -2.78 17.46 -9.44
C ASP A 32 -1.93 16.25 -9.07
N PHE A 33 -2.22 15.13 -9.74
CA PHE A 33 -1.50 13.88 -9.52
C PHE A 33 -0.02 13.98 -9.90
N ALA A 34 0.31 14.78 -10.92
CA ALA A 34 1.70 14.95 -11.34
C ALA A 34 2.51 15.67 -10.26
N ALA A 35 2.00 16.78 -9.73
CA ALA A 35 2.65 17.49 -8.61
C ALA A 35 2.73 16.61 -7.36
N PHE A 36 1.67 15.84 -7.07
CA PHE A 36 1.65 14.93 -5.93
C PHE A 36 2.73 13.84 -6.03
N HIS A 37 2.81 13.13 -7.15
CA HIS A 37 3.80 12.05 -7.30
C HIS A 37 5.24 12.56 -7.40
N ALA A 38 5.45 13.77 -7.95
CA ALA A 38 6.74 14.41 -7.91
C ALA A 38 7.17 14.74 -6.47
N ALA A 39 6.28 15.35 -5.67
CA ALA A 39 6.57 15.70 -4.29
C ALA A 39 6.69 14.47 -3.36
N ALA A 40 5.94 13.40 -3.64
CA ALA A 40 5.96 12.18 -2.84
C ALA A 40 7.30 11.44 -2.86
N ALA A 41 8.19 11.74 -3.82
CA ALA A 41 9.55 11.20 -3.85
C ALA A 41 10.40 11.66 -2.65
N ASP A 42 10.10 12.84 -2.09
CA ASP A 42 10.84 13.44 -0.97
C ASP A 42 10.10 13.29 0.38
N CYS A 43 8.94 12.64 0.38
CA CYS A 43 8.15 12.43 1.59
C CYS A 43 8.84 11.45 2.57
N PRO A 44 8.81 11.72 3.88
CA PRO A 44 9.44 10.84 4.87
C PRO A 44 8.62 9.55 5.07
N PRO A 45 9.24 8.46 5.56
CA PRO A 45 8.50 7.25 5.90
C PRO A 45 7.79 7.35 7.26
N HIS A 46 6.68 6.64 7.42
CA HIS A 46 6.12 6.34 8.74
C HIS A 46 6.95 5.25 9.43
N HIS A 47 7.88 5.65 10.31
CA HIS A 47 8.78 4.71 11.00
C HIS A 47 8.05 3.59 11.76
N ALA A 48 6.89 3.87 12.37
CA ALA A 48 6.09 2.85 13.05
C ALA A 48 5.61 1.73 12.10
N VAL A 49 5.27 2.09 10.85
CA VAL A 49 4.86 1.13 9.81
C VAL A 49 6.08 0.33 9.33
N LEU A 50 7.24 0.95 9.15
CA LEU A 50 8.47 0.23 8.82
C LEU A 50 8.82 -0.79 9.91
N ASP A 51 8.68 -0.43 11.19
CA ASP A 51 8.92 -1.35 12.29
C ASP A 51 7.91 -2.52 12.28
N GLU A 52 6.66 -2.28 11.90
CA GLU A 52 5.65 -3.33 11.73
C GLU A 52 5.97 -4.27 10.57
N VAL A 53 6.36 -3.72 9.41
CA VAL A 53 6.84 -4.51 8.27
C VAL A 53 8.02 -5.40 8.69
N ARG A 54 9.01 -4.85 9.42
CA ARG A 54 10.14 -5.61 9.93
C ARG A 54 9.69 -6.74 10.86
N ARG A 55 8.73 -6.50 11.76
CA ARG A 55 8.17 -7.53 12.65
C ARG A 55 7.46 -8.64 11.87
N HIS A 56 6.66 -8.30 10.85
CA HIS A 56 5.98 -9.30 10.03
C HIS A 56 6.97 -10.15 9.24
N HIS A 57 7.98 -9.53 8.63
CA HIS A 57 9.03 -10.23 7.90
C HIS A 57 9.83 -11.16 8.83
N SER A 58 10.27 -10.69 10.00
CA SER A 58 10.97 -11.51 11.00
C SER A 58 10.13 -12.68 11.53
N ALA A 59 8.80 -12.59 11.43
CA ALA A 59 7.89 -13.68 11.74
C ALA A 59 7.67 -14.66 10.57
N GLY A 60 8.45 -14.54 9.49
CA GLY A 60 8.40 -15.43 8.33
C GLY A 60 7.29 -15.10 7.32
N ARG A 61 6.69 -13.91 7.40
CA ARG A 61 5.62 -13.51 6.48
C ARG A 61 6.17 -12.78 5.26
N THR A 62 5.59 -13.07 4.09
CA THR A 62 5.89 -12.34 2.85
C THR A 62 5.30 -10.93 2.91
N ILE A 63 6.08 -9.92 2.54
CA ILE A 63 5.60 -8.54 2.44
C ILE A 63 5.15 -8.26 1.01
N LEU A 64 3.89 -7.89 0.82
CA LEU A 64 3.28 -7.53 -0.46
C LEU A 64 3.00 -6.02 -0.44
N VAL A 65 3.66 -5.25 -1.29
CA VAL A 65 3.38 -3.81 -1.41
C VAL A 65 2.28 -3.61 -2.43
N VAL A 66 1.18 -2.97 -2.05
CA VAL A 66 0.02 -2.70 -2.93
C VAL A 66 -0.28 -1.21 -2.92
N THR A 67 -0.49 -0.61 -4.09
CA THR A 67 -0.82 0.83 -4.20
C THR A 67 -1.84 1.08 -5.31
N ALA A 68 -2.66 2.12 -5.13
CA ALA A 68 -3.57 2.60 -6.17
C ALA A 68 -2.89 3.57 -7.17
N ARG A 69 -1.58 3.85 -7.02
CA ARG A 69 -0.81 4.57 -8.04
C ARG A 69 -0.86 3.82 -9.38
N MET A 70 -0.95 4.58 -10.46
CA MET A 70 -0.87 4.06 -11.83
C MET A 70 0.55 3.60 -12.18
N TYR A 71 0.70 2.64 -13.11
CA TYR A 71 1.99 2.12 -13.56
C TYR A 71 2.96 3.18 -14.09
N GLN A 72 2.47 4.27 -14.69
CA GLN A 72 3.33 5.38 -15.10
C GLN A 72 4.19 5.97 -13.95
N TRP A 73 3.80 5.74 -12.69
CA TRP A 73 4.53 6.18 -11.50
C TRP A 73 5.38 5.07 -10.84
N GLU A 74 5.48 3.90 -11.46
CA GLU A 74 6.20 2.74 -10.88
C GLU A 74 7.66 3.07 -10.58
N GLY A 75 8.36 3.75 -11.48
CA GLY A 75 9.77 4.08 -11.32
C GLY A 75 10.05 4.92 -10.07
N SER A 76 9.25 5.97 -9.82
CA SER A 76 9.41 6.82 -8.64
C SER A 76 8.99 6.09 -7.36
N THR A 77 7.89 5.32 -7.40
CA THR A 77 7.46 4.49 -6.27
C THR A 77 8.52 3.46 -5.88
N ARG A 78 9.11 2.74 -6.84
CA ARG A 78 10.17 1.76 -6.58
C ARG A 78 11.43 2.41 -6.02
N SER A 79 11.79 3.59 -6.52
CA SER A 79 12.96 4.32 -6.01
C SER A 79 12.81 4.66 -4.53
N TRP A 80 11.64 5.17 -4.14
CA TRP A 80 11.32 5.44 -2.73
C TRP A 80 11.31 4.15 -1.88
N LEU A 81 10.67 3.08 -2.36
CA LEU A 81 10.63 1.80 -1.66
C LEU A 81 12.03 1.21 -1.44
N ASN A 82 12.90 1.25 -2.46
CA ASN A 82 14.28 0.76 -2.36
C ASN A 82 15.12 1.53 -1.33
N GLN A 83 14.81 2.80 -1.12
CA GLN A 83 15.51 3.64 -0.14
C GLN A 83 15.06 3.37 1.30
N HIS A 84 13.79 3.02 1.51
CA HIS A 84 13.18 3.01 2.84
C HIS A 84 12.74 1.64 3.37
N MET A 85 12.49 0.64 2.52
CA MET A 85 11.94 -0.64 2.97
C MET A 85 12.94 -1.42 3.85
N PRO A 86 12.52 -1.88 5.04
CA PRO A 86 13.41 -2.55 6.00
C PRO A 86 13.53 -4.06 5.76
N ALA A 87 12.85 -4.59 4.75
CA ALA A 87 12.78 -6.01 4.43
C ALA A 87 12.50 -6.24 2.93
N PRO A 88 12.87 -7.40 2.38
CA PRO A 88 12.44 -7.82 1.05
C PRO A 88 10.92 -7.81 0.90
N TYR A 89 10.44 -7.43 -0.29
CA TYR A 89 9.02 -7.37 -0.61
C TYR A 89 8.75 -7.83 -2.05
N LEU A 90 7.49 -8.19 -2.31
CA LEU A 90 6.97 -8.41 -3.66
C LEU A 90 6.10 -7.23 -4.09
N GLY A 91 6.14 -6.89 -5.38
CA GLY A 91 5.44 -5.74 -5.96
C GLY A 91 6.36 -4.56 -6.28
N PRO A 92 5.88 -3.29 -6.22
CA PRO A 92 4.50 -2.93 -5.88
C PRO A 92 3.50 -3.48 -6.91
N PHE A 93 2.35 -3.95 -6.43
CA PHE A 93 1.19 -4.25 -7.27
C PHE A 93 0.37 -2.97 -7.42
N MET A 94 0.08 -2.57 -8.66
CA MET A 94 -0.33 -1.21 -9.00
C MET A 94 -1.59 -1.18 -9.87
N ARG A 95 -2.17 0.01 -9.98
CA ARG A 95 -3.30 0.31 -10.86
C ARG A 95 -2.84 0.37 -12.32
N GLY A 96 -3.63 -0.19 -13.23
CA GLY A 96 -3.44 -0.01 -14.68
C GLY A 96 -3.58 1.45 -15.10
N ASP A 97 -2.77 1.93 -16.05
CA ASP A 97 -2.82 3.35 -16.49
C ASP A 97 -4.19 3.76 -17.08
N SER A 98 -4.94 2.80 -17.62
CA SER A 98 -6.30 3.02 -18.15
C SER A 98 -7.41 2.66 -17.16
N ASP A 99 -7.09 2.23 -15.93
CA ASP A 99 -8.08 1.84 -14.93
C ASP A 99 -8.54 3.08 -14.14
N LEU A 100 -9.78 3.50 -14.41
CA LEU A 100 -10.41 4.67 -13.80
C LEU A 100 -11.36 4.31 -12.64
N ARG A 101 -11.41 3.04 -12.22
CA ARG A 101 -12.30 2.59 -11.15
C ARG A 101 -11.86 3.14 -9.79
N PRO A 102 -12.75 3.20 -8.79
CA PRO A 102 -12.37 3.53 -7.41
C PRO A 102 -11.23 2.66 -6.86
N ASP A 103 -10.42 3.21 -5.95
CA ASP A 103 -9.30 2.49 -5.32
C ASP A 103 -9.73 1.17 -4.66
N VAL A 104 -10.95 1.13 -4.11
CA VAL A 104 -11.56 -0.06 -3.51
C VAL A 104 -11.63 -1.21 -4.51
N ASP A 105 -12.10 -0.95 -5.73
CA ASP A 105 -12.25 -1.98 -6.76
C ASP A 105 -10.89 -2.45 -7.27
N VAL A 106 -9.96 -1.52 -7.47
CA VAL A 106 -8.57 -1.83 -7.88
C VAL A 106 -7.89 -2.71 -6.83
N LYS A 107 -7.92 -2.32 -5.56
CA LYS A 107 -7.28 -3.09 -4.50
C LYS A 107 -7.98 -4.42 -4.23
N ARG A 108 -9.30 -4.52 -4.43
CA ARG A 108 -10.03 -5.80 -4.37
C ARG A 108 -9.58 -6.76 -5.48
N ASP A 109 -9.42 -6.26 -6.71
CA ASP A 109 -8.93 -7.08 -7.82
C ASP A 109 -7.49 -7.53 -7.60
N ILE A 110 -6.60 -6.63 -7.14
CA ILE A 110 -5.23 -6.99 -6.79
C ILE A 110 -5.23 -8.08 -5.71
N HIS A 111 -6.02 -7.91 -4.64
CA HIS A 111 -6.16 -8.93 -3.59
C HIS A 111 -6.65 -10.27 -4.15
N ARG A 112 -7.67 -10.28 -5.03
CA ARG A 112 -8.16 -11.50 -5.69
C ARG A 112 -7.04 -12.19 -6.47
N ILE A 113 -6.26 -11.45 -7.26
CA ILE A 113 -5.15 -12.01 -8.05
C ILE A 113 -4.09 -12.62 -7.12
N LEU A 114 -3.68 -11.89 -6.08
CA LEU A 114 -2.67 -12.35 -5.12
C LEU A 114 -3.10 -13.64 -4.39
N THR A 115 -4.37 -13.76 -4.04
CA THR A 115 -4.90 -14.91 -3.31
C THR A 115 -5.24 -16.08 -4.22
N SER A 116 -5.97 -15.83 -5.31
CA SER A 116 -6.53 -16.88 -6.17
C SER A 116 -5.53 -17.38 -7.19
N ASP A 117 -4.77 -16.47 -7.80
CA ASP A 117 -3.90 -16.77 -8.94
C ASP A 117 -2.47 -17.07 -8.45
N HIS A 118 -2.05 -16.45 -7.34
CA HIS A 118 -0.71 -16.64 -6.75
C HIS A 118 -0.68 -17.38 -5.41
N GLY A 119 -1.83 -17.72 -4.83
CA GLY A 119 -1.92 -18.58 -3.64
C GLY A 119 -1.43 -17.94 -2.33
N HIS A 120 -1.28 -16.60 -2.27
CA HIS A 120 -0.88 -15.94 -1.03
C HIS A 120 -1.98 -16.04 0.03
N GLN A 121 -1.61 -16.43 1.25
CA GLN A 121 -2.50 -16.39 2.42
C GLN A 121 -2.34 -15.06 3.13
N ILE A 122 -3.16 -14.07 2.78
CA ILE A 122 -3.07 -12.73 3.36
C ILE A 122 -3.67 -12.75 4.76
N VAL A 123 -2.81 -12.58 5.77
CA VAL A 123 -3.19 -12.68 7.19
C VAL A 123 -3.33 -11.33 7.88
N HIS A 124 -2.84 -10.26 7.25
CA HIS A 124 -2.89 -8.90 7.79
C HIS A 124 -2.74 -7.86 6.69
N CYS A 125 -3.35 -6.69 6.88
CA CYS A 125 -3.18 -5.51 6.03
C CYS A 125 -2.73 -4.30 6.87
N ILE A 126 -2.00 -3.37 6.25
CA ILE A 126 -1.65 -2.07 6.84
C ILE A 126 -2.04 -0.99 5.84
N ASP A 127 -2.95 -0.10 6.21
CA ASP A 127 -3.53 0.92 5.33
C ASP A 127 -4.04 2.13 6.14
N ASP A 128 -4.06 3.32 5.54
CA ASP A 128 -4.54 4.55 6.19
C ASP A 128 -5.93 4.98 5.71
N ASN A 129 -6.33 4.57 4.49
CA ASN A 129 -7.56 5.03 3.85
C ASN A 129 -8.79 4.30 4.43
N PRO A 130 -9.76 4.99 5.06
CA PRO A 130 -10.93 4.36 5.67
C PRO A 130 -11.74 3.47 4.72
N ALA A 131 -11.85 3.83 3.44
CA ALA A 131 -12.57 3.03 2.46
C ALA A 131 -11.86 1.70 2.15
N ILE A 132 -10.52 1.72 2.15
CA ILE A 132 -9.70 0.53 1.92
C ILE A 132 -9.59 -0.32 3.18
N VAL A 133 -9.49 0.30 4.36
CA VAL A 133 -9.60 -0.40 5.65
C VAL A 133 -10.96 -1.12 5.76
N ALA A 134 -12.05 -0.48 5.31
CA ALA A 134 -13.37 -1.12 5.28
C ALA A 134 -13.39 -2.33 4.33
N LEU A 135 -12.78 -2.21 3.14
CA LEU A 135 -12.58 -3.33 2.22
C LEU A 135 -11.85 -4.51 2.88
N TRP A 136 -10.70 -4.27 3.52
CA TRP A 136 -9.94 -5.34 4.16
C TRP A 136 -10.71 -6.04 5.27
N ARG A 137 -11.47 -5.26 6.06
CA ARG A 137 -12.35 -5.81 7.10
C ARG A 137 -13.51 -6.62 6.52
N GLU A 138 -14.11 -6.16 5.42
CA GLU A 138 -15.15 -6.90 4.69
C GLU A 138 -14.63 -8.26 4.21
N LEU A 139 -13.38 -8.31 3.75
CA LEU A 139 -12.69 -9.54 3.35
C LEU A 139 -12.23 -10.40 4.55
N GLY A 140 -12.52 -9.98 5.78
CA GLY A 140 -12.18 -10.72 7.01
C GLY A 140 -10.72 -10.63 7.42
N ILE A 141 -9.97 -9.64 6.92
CA ILE A 141 -8.53 -9.50 7.15
C ILE A 141 -8.27 -8.49 8.27
N PRO A 142 -7.59 -8.89 9.36
CA PRO A 142 -7.12 -7.96 10.38
C PRO A 142 -6.29 -6.83 9.74
N THR A 143 -6.56 -5.59 10.15
CA THR A 143 -5.96 -4.41 9.52
C THR A 143 -5.44 -3.44 10.56
N THR A 144 -4.15 -3.12 10.49
CA THR A 144 -3.58 -1.96 11.19
C THR A 144 -3.99 -0.70 10.44
N VAL A 145 -4.64 0.22 11.14
CA VAL A 145 -5.04 1.52 10.60
C VAL A 145 -3.97 2.54 10.92
N VAL A 146 -3.34 3.10 9.88
CA VAL A 146 -2.37 4.18 10.06
C VAL A 146 -3.14 5.50 10.27
N PRO A 147 -2.90 6.24 11.36
CA PRO A 147 -3.59 7.50 11.63
C PRO A 147 -3.08 8.62 10.70
N GLY A 148 -3.89 9.67 10.50
CA GLY A 148 -3.50 10.83 9.69
C GLY A 148 -4.33 11.00 8.41
N TRP A 149 -5.31 10.13 8.17
CA TRP A 149 -6.31 10.37 7.14
C TRP A 149 -7.15 11.61 7.48
N THR A 150 -6.95 12.67 6.69
CA THR A 150 -7.79 13.87 6.68
C THR A 150 -8.54 13.86 5.35
N GLY A 151 -9.86 13.64 5.43
CA GLY A 151 -10.74 13.57 4.27
C GLY A 151 -11.21 14.94 3.81
#